data_AF-A0A1W6LA84-F1
#
_entry.id   AF-A0A1W6LA84-F1
#
_cell.length_a   1.000
_cell.length_b   1.000
_cell.length_c   1.000
_cell.angle_alpha   90.00
_cell.angle_beta   90.00
_cell.angle_gamma   90.00
#
_symmetry.space_group_name_H-M   'P 1'
#
loop_
_entity.id
_entity.type
_entity.pdbx_description
1 polymer ?
#
loop_
_entity_poly.entity_id
_entity_poly.type
_entity_poly.pdbx_seq_one_letter_code
_entity_poly.pdbx_strand_id
1 'polypeptide(L)'
;MASNCHAQVSPPEAGVYQLGPDGVERPAADPLAGADCAKGSLWTPLGRRLRAARHAEKVVFLPVGVEGARMADWLGKGPAQARLAAALQVARGKQIHFDYVLWLQGASDRGGDARRYQQGLGQVLKQIRLGADAGKILVARHSGCGGQNDPALWHAQTEFARNAHLRIFPGPDADAVGSTFRSESCHLEAVGQEEMARRWVEAIDAADKASDAIRKETLLYWF
;
A
#
# COMPACT_ATOMS: atom_id res chain seq x y z
N MET A 1 2.23 -3.71 -12.38
CA MET A 1 2.39 -2.24 -12.40
C MET A 1 1.97 -1.72 -11.05
N ALA A 2 2.90 -1.15 -10.29
CA ALA A 2 2.58 -0.53 -9.02
C ALA A 2 2.23 0.94 -9.31
N SER A 3 1.52 1.55 -8.38
CA SER A 3 1.10 2.96 -8.38
C SER A 3 2.27 3.95 -8.26
N ASN A 4 3.44 3.58 -8.76
CA ASN A 4 4.72 4.15 -8.40
C ASN A 4 5.62 4.50 -9.59
N CYS A 5 5.29 4.16 -10.85
CA CYS A 5 6.27 4.23 -11.94
C CYS A 5 5.95 5.05 -13.17
N HIS A 6 5.21 6.15 -12.98
CA HIS A 6 5.14 7.17 -14.01
C HIS A 6 4.79 8.52 -13.38
N ALA A 7 5.22 9.59 -14.04
CA ALA A 7 4.98 11.00 -13.72
C ALA A 7 5.97 11.67 -12.75
N GLN A 8 5.47 12.72 -12.08
CA GLN A 8 6.25 13.75 -11.42
C GLN A 8 7.00 13.20 -10.22
N VAL A 9 8.32 13.38 -10.24
CA VAL A 9 9.20 13.09 -9.11
C VAL A 9 8.93 14.12 -8.02
N SER A 10 8.57 13.65 -6.82
CA SER A 10 8.41 14.52 -5.66
C SER A 10 9.77 14.76 -4.99
N PRO A 11 10.16 16.03 -4.74
CA PRO A 11 11.36 16.34 -3.99
C PRO A 11 11.20 15.99 -2.50
N PRO A 12 12.28 16.02 -1.71
CA PRO A 12 12.20 15.97 -0.26
C PRO A 12 11.19 16.96 0.31
N GLU A 13 10.34 16.48 1.23
CA GLU A 13 9.41 17.32 1.97
C GLU A 13 9.66 17.25 3.47
N ALA A 14 9.58 18.40 4.15
CA ALA A 14 9.75 18.46 5.60
C ALA A 14 8.73 17.55 6.31
N GLY A 15 9.20 16.75 7.26
CA GLY A 15 8.34 15.83 8.01
C GLY A 15 7.96 14.54 7.29
N VAL A 16 8.37 14.35 6.02
CA VAL A 16 8.13 13.12 5.26
C VAL A 16 9.45 12.42 4.98
N TYR A 17 9.55 11.17 5.44
CA TYR A 17 10.78 10.39 5.45
C TYR A 17 10.58 9.01 4.86
N GLN A 18 11.69 8.36 4.53
CA GLN A 18 11.75 6.98 4.10
C GLN A 18 12.87 6.25 4.85
N LEU A 19 12.68 4.96 5.08
CA LEU A 19 13.75 4.06 5.51
C LEU A 19 14.37 3.43 4.26
N GLY A 20 15.70 3.54 4.15
CA GLY A 20 16.44 2.84 3.12
C GLY A 20 16.51 1.31 3.39
N PRO A 21 17.07 0.54 2.46
CA PRO A 21 17.33 -0.89 2.66
C PRO A 21 18.27 -1.21 3.84
N ASP A 22 19.05 -0.22 4.29
CA ASP A 22 19.87 -0.27 5.50
C ASP A 22 19.10 0.12 6.78
N GLY A 23 17.82 0.46 6.64
CA GLY A 23 16.95 0.99 7.69
C GLY A 23 17.38 2.35 8.23
N VAL A 24 18.21 3.09 7.51
CA VAL A 24 18.53 4.48 7.86
C VAL A 24 17.43 5.38 7.32
N GLU A 25 16.91 6.24 8.19
CA GLU A 25 15.90 7.22 7.85
C GLU A 25 16.51 8.37 7.04
N ARG A 26 15.82 8.77 5.98
CA ARG A 26 16.21 9.85 5.08
C ARG A 26 14.97 10.64 4.67
N PRO A 27 15.10 11.91 4.27
CA PRO A 27 14.00 12.61 3.63
C PRO A 27 13.43 11.79 2.46
N ALA A 28 12.11 11.69 2.38
CA ALA A 28 11.45 10.96 1.31
C ALA A 28 11.53 11.78 0.01
N ALA A 29 12.14 11.21 -1.01
CA ALA A 29 12.17 11.78 -2.35
C ALA A 29 12.06 10.65 -3.36
N ASP A 30 11.39 10.89 -4.48
CA ASP A 30 11.37 9.93 -5.56
C ASP A 30 12.70 9.97 -6.34
N PRO A 31 13.19 8.83 -6.86
CA PRO A 31 12.69 7.48 -6.60
C PRO A 31 12.99 7.04 -5.15
N LEU A 32 12.02 6.37 -4.54
CA LEU A 32 12.13 5.88 -3.16
C LEU A 32 13.06 4.67 -3.07
N ALA A 33 14.00 4.71 -2.12
CA ALA A 33 15.18 3.82 -2.06
C ALA A 33 14.87 2.32 -1.84
N GLY A 34 13.66 1.97 -1.39
CA GLY A 34 13.23 0.58 -1.14
C GLY A 34 12.33 -0.02 -2.22
N ALA A 35 11.84 0.80 -3.16
CA ALA A 35 11.10 0.33 -4.32
C ALA A 35 12.04 0.25 -5.54
N ASP A 36 11.71 -0.56 -6.54
CA ASP A 36 12.46 -0.57 -7.82
C ASP A 36 12.02 0.47 -8.82
N CYS A 37 11.15 1.36 -8.40
CA CYS A 37 10.71 2.36 -9.31
C CYS A 37 11.80 3.37 -9.62
N ALA A 38 11.99 3.68 -10.90
CA ALA A 38 12.92 4.71 -11.35
C ALA A 38 12.29 6.12 -11.48
N LYS A 39 10.98 6.28 -11.19
CA LYS A 39 10.20 7.52 -11.39
C LYS A 39 9.44 7.95 -10.13
N GLY A 40 8.55 8.93 -10.29
CA GLY A 40 7.70 9.49 -9.22
C GLY A 40 6.59 8.57 -8.73
N SER A 41 6.22 8.69 -7.46
CA SER A 41 5.21 7.87 -6.80
C SER A 41 4.19 8.69 -6.00
N LEU A 42 3.06 8.07 -5.64
CA LEU A 42 2.03 8.74 -4.81
C LEU A 42 2.41 8.89 -3.33
N TRP A 43 3.50 8.25 -2.88
CA TRP A 43 3.77 8.09 -1.45
C TRP A 43 4.26 9.38 -0.79
N THR A 44 5.12 10.16 -1.45
CA THR A 44 5.52 11.48 -0.94
C THR A 44 4.32 12.44 -0.85
N PRO A 45 3.45 12.56 -1.89
CA PRO A 45 2.19 13.29 -1.77
C PRO A 45 1.27 12.78 -0.64
N LEU A 46 1.21 11.46 -0.41
CA LEU A 46 0.46 10.89 0.71
C LEU A 46 1.03 11.37 2.05
N GLY A 47 2.35 11.32 2.24
CA GLY A 47 3.00 11.80 3.44
C GLY A 47 2.68 13.27 3.72
N ARG A 48 2.77 14.13 2.70
CA ARG A 48 2.38 15.54 2.80
C ARG A 48 0.93 15.70 3.28
N ARG A 49 0.01 14.96 2.66
CA ARG A 49 -1.43 15.05 2.96
C ARG A 49 -1.77 14.55 4.36
N LEU A 50 -1.13 13.47 4.83
CA LEU A 50 -1.29 12.98 6.20
C LEU A 50 -0.84 14.04 7.22
N ARG A 51 0.28 14.73 6.97
CA ARG A 51 0.71 15.83 7.83
C ARG A 51 -0.24 17.02 7.80
N ALA A 52 -0.68 17.43 6.61
CA ALA A 52 -1.62 18.54 6.45
C ALA A 52 -2.96 18.27 7.15
N ALA A 53 -3.42 17.02 7.12
CA ALA A 53 -4.62 16.54 7.83
C ALA A 53 -4.39 16.28 9.33
N ARG A 54 -3.17 16.49 9.85
CA ARG A 54 -2.76 16.23 11.25
C ARG A 54 -2.93 14.78 11.70
N HIS A 55 -2.83 13.82 10.76
CA HIS A 55 -2.75 12.40 11.09
C HIS A 55 -1.45 12.04 11.79
N ALA A 56 -0.36 12.75 11.48
CA ALA A 56 0.93 12.59 12.11
C ALA A 56 1.76 13.86 12.01
N GLU A 57 2.64 14.10 12.97
CA GLU A 57 3.64 15.17 12.90
C GLU A 57 4.77 14.81 11.94
N LYS A 58 5.09 13.51 11.86
CA LYS A 58 6.14 12.89 11.03
C LYS A 58 5.58 11.64 10.36
N VAL A 59 5.84 11.49 9.07
CA VAL A 59 5.49 10.28 8.30
C VAL A 59 6.77 9.61 7.84
N VAL A 60 6.91 8.31 8.07
CA VAL A 60 8.06 7.51 7.63
C VAL A 60 7.56 6.32 6.82
N PHE A 61 8.00 6.21 5.56
CA PHE A 61 7.69 5.08 4.71
C PHE A 61 8.81 4.03 4.73
N LEU A 62 8.45 2.75 4.67
CA LEU A 62 9.34 1.67 4.26
C LEU A 62 8.82 1.12 2.92
N PRO A 63 9.31 1.65 1.78
CA PRO A 63 8.84 1.25 0.46
C PRO A 63 9.37 -0.16 0.12
N VAL A 64 8.50 -1.02 -0.43
CA VAL A 64 8.86 -2.39 -0.85
C VAL A 64 8.28 -2.71 -2.24
N GLY A 65 7.73 -1.70 -2.94
CA GLY A 65 7.04 -1.89 -4.21
C GLY A 65 7.94 -2.49 -5.29
N VAL A 66 7.41 -3.44 -6.04
CA VAL A 66 8.06 -4.05 -7.21
C VAL A 66 7.19 -3.81 -8.43
N GLU A 67 7.71 -3.06 -9.41
CA GLU A 67 7.02 -2.79 -10.66
C GLU A 67 6.75 -4.11 -11.42
N GLY A 68 5.62 -4.18 -12.11
CA GLY A 68 5.26 -5.37 -12.90
C GLY A 68 4.94 -6.64 -12.09
N ALA A 69 5.26 -6.71 -10.80
CA ALA A 69 5.11 -7.92 -10.01
C ALA A 69 3.68 -8.46 -9.99
N ARG A 70 3.56 -9.77 -10.16
CA ARG A 70 2.35 -10.59 -9.97
C ARG A 70 2.31 -11.14 -8.55
N MET A 71 1.15 -11.62 -8.11
CA MET A 71 1.02 -12.25 -6.79
C MET A 71 2.03 -13.40 -6.57
N ALA A 72 2.34 -14.16 -7.63
CA ALA A 72 3.34 -15.23 -7.56
C ALA A 72 4.76 -14.73 -7.21
N ASP A 73 5.12 -13.49 -7.58
CA ASP A 73 6.44 -12.91 -7.31
C ASP A 73 6.62 -12.54 -5.83
N TRP A 74 5.51 -12.35 -5.10
CA TRP A 74 5.49 -12.07 -3.66
C TRP A 74 5.51 -13.35 -2.81
N LEU A 75 5.49 -14.52 -3.44
CA LEU A 75 5.46 -15.83 -2.79
C LEU A 75 6.74 -16.61 -3.09
N GLY A 76 7.02 -17.62 -2.25
CA GLY A 76 8.13 -18.54 -2.46
C GLY A 76 9.47 -17.83 -2.61
N LYS A 77 10.18 -18.09 -3.72
CA LYS A 77 11.46 -17.46 -4.08
C LYS A 77 11.31 -16.36 -5.14
N GLY A 78 10.12 -15.76 -5.24
CA GLY A 78 9.86 -14.69 -6.20
C GLY A 78 10.68 -13.42 -5.90
N PRO A 79 10.95 -12.59 -6.92
CA PRO A 79 11.79 -11.40 -6.76
C PRO A 79 11.22 -10.37 -5.78
N ALA A 80 9.88 -10.22 -5.72
CA ALA A 80 9.24 -9.31 -4.77
C ALA A 80 9.27 -9.87 -3.34
N GLN A 81 9.21 -11.19 -3.19
CA GLN A 81 9.36 -11.86 -1.90
C GLN A 81 10.72 -11.57 -1.27
N ALA A 82 11.80 -11.63 -2.05
CA ALA A 82 13.16 -11.35 -1.54
C ALA A 82 13.28 -9.93 -0.97
N ARG A 83 12.68 -8.94 -1.64
CA ARG A 83 12.64 -7.56 -1.15
C ARG A 83 11.78 -7.40 0.10
N LEU A 84 10.61 -8.05 0.12
CA LEU A 84 9.78 -8.09 1.32
C LEU A 84 10.53 -8.69 2.51
N ALA A 85 11.23 -9.80 2.31
CA ALA A 85 12.02 -10.43 3.36
C ALA A 85 13.12 -9.48 3.90
N ALA A 86 13.84 -8.79 3.02
CA ALA A 86 14.84 -7.80 3.43
C ALA A 86 14.22 -6.63 4.22
N ALA A 87 13.09 -6.09 3.75
CA ALA A 87 12.37 -5.03 4.45
C ALA A 87 11.89 -5.47 5.84
N LEU A 88 11.39 -6.70 5.98
CA LEU A 88 10.97 -7.26 7.26
C LEU A 88 12.16 -7.51 8.19
N GLN A 89 13.33 -7.89 7.67
CA GLN A 89 14.56 -7.98 8.46
C GLN A 89 14.98 -6.62 9.02
N VAL A 90 14.91 -5.56 8.21
CA VAL A 90 15.16 -4.18 8.65
C VAL A 90 14.19 -3.78 9.75
N ALA A 91 12.89 -4.00 9.54
CA ALA A 91 11.86 -3.69 10.52
C ALA A 91 12.09 -4.40 11.86
N ARG A 92 12.39 -5.70 11.82
CA ARG A 92 12.67 -6.51 13.00
C ARG A 92 13.94 -6.05 13.72
N GLY A 93 15.03 -5.84 12.97
CA GLY A 93 16.31 -5.41 13.53
C GLY A 93 16.26 -4.05 14.22
N LYS A 94 15.34 -3.18 13.79
CA LYS A 94 15.11 -1.85 14.36
C LYS A 94 13.89 -1.75 15.27
N GLN A 95 13.20 -2.88 15.51
CA GLN A 95 11.99 -2.96 16.33
C GLN A 95 10.93 -1.92 15.93
N ILE A 96 10.72 -1.77 14.62
CA ILE A 96 9.82 -0.77 14.07
C ILE A 96 8.37 -1.22 14.26
N HIS A 97 7.57 -0.34 14.85
CA HIS A 97 6.11 -0.42 14.81
C HIS A 97 5.58 0.33 13.60
N PHE A 98 4.78 -0.33 12.76
CA PHE A 98 4.08 0.31 11.65
C PHE A 98 2.63 0.57 12.03
N ASP A 99 2.19 1.83 11.91
CA ASP A 99 0.76 2.15 12.05
C ASP A 99 -0.07 1.48 10.95
N TYR A 100 0.49 1.43 9.74
CA TYR A 100 -0.16 0.95 8.53
C TYR A 100 0.74 0.10 7.63
N VAL A 101 0.14 -0.92 7.03
CA VAL A 101 0.64 -1.60 5.83
C VAL A 101 -0.29 -1.24 4.67
N LEU A 102 0.26 -0.63 3.62
CA LEU A 102 -0.50 -0.17 2.47
C LEU A 102 -0.22 -1.11 1.28
N TRP A 103 -1.19 -1.96 0.94
CA TRP A 103 -1.07 -2.91 -0.17
C TRP A 103 -1.75 -2.36 -1.43
N LEU A 104 -0.97 -2.22 -2.51
CA LEU A 104 -1.45 -1.77 -3.82
C LEU A 104 -0.76 -2.53 -4.93
N GLN A 105 -1.42 -3.58 -5.40
CA GLN A 105 -0.96 -4.48 -6.45
C GLN A 105 -2.19 -5.20 -7.02
N GLY A 106 -2.11 -5.68 -8.26
CA GLY A 106 -3.12 -6.59 -8.83
C GLY A 106 -3.28 -6.43 -10.34
N ALA A 107 -2.97 -5.26 -10.90
CA ALA A 107 -3.04 -5.03 -12.35
C ALA A 107 -2.27 -6.06 -13.18
N SER A 108 -1.15 -6.59 -12.67
CA SER A 108 -0.35 -7.63 -13.33
C SER A 108 -0.96 -9.04 -13.27
N ASP A 109 -1.94 -9.27 -12.40
CA ASP A 109 -2.68 -10.52 -12.21
C ASP A 109 -4.04 -10.52 -12.94
N ARG A 110 -4.34 -9.47 -13.70
CA ARG A 110 -5.54 -9.37 -14.55
C ARG A 110 -5.70 -10.59 -15.46
N GLY A 111 -6.91 -11.14 -15.50
CA GLY A 111 -7.24 -12.36 -16.25
C GLY A 111 -6.77 -13.65 -15.58
N GLY A 112 -6.17 -13.56 -14.38
CA GLY A 112 -5.78 -14.69 -13.55
C GLY A 112 -6.91 -15.23 -12.66
N ASP A 113 -6.59 -16.24 -11.86
CA ASP A 113 -7.51 -16.80 -10.88
C ASP A 113 -7.60 -15.90 -9.64
N ALA A 114 -8.76 -15.27 -9.45
CA ALA A 114 -9.03 -14.37 -8.33
C ALA A 114 -8.97 -15.05 -6.95
N ARG A 115 -9.32 -16.35 -6.84
CA ARG A 115 -9.19 -17.10 -5.57
C ARG A 115 -7.72 -17.36 -5.26
N ARG A 116 -6.93 -17.74 -6.26
CA ARG A 116 -5.49 -17.91 -6.10
C ARG A 116 -4.82 -16.60 -5.69
N TYR A 117 -5.28 -15.48 -6.24
CA TYR A 117 -4.84 -14.15 -5.82
C TYR A 117 -5.11 -13.90 -4.32
N GLN A 118 -6.34 -14.13 -3.84
CA GLN A 118 -6.69 -13.94 -2.43
C GLN A 118 -5.88 -14.83 -1.49
N GLN A 119 -5.68 -16.10 -1.87
CA GLN A 119 -4.86 -17.04 -1.10
C GLN A 119 -3.39 -16.57 -1.02
N GLY A 120 -2.86 -16.06 -2.13
CA GLY A 120 -1.52 -15.47 -2.17
C GLY A 120 -1.42 -14.23 -1.28
N LEU A 121 -2.38 -13.31 -1.40
CA LEU A 121 -2.43 -12.09 -0.58
C LEU A 121 -2.49 -12.45 0.91
N GLY A 122 -3.31 -13.42 1.31
CA GLY A 122 -3.36 -13.93 2.67
C GLY A 122 -2.01 -14.43 3.18
N GLN A 123 -1.24 -15.13 2.33
CA GLN A 123 0.10 -15.60 2.69
C GLN A 123 1.09 -14.43 2.85
N VAL A 124 1.05 -13.44 1.95
CA VAL A 124 1.91 -12.24 2.05
C VAL A 124 1.61 -11.48 3.35
N LEU A 125 0.34 -11.22 3.65
CA LEU A 125 -0.02 -10.52 4.88
C LEU A 125 0.35 -11.30 6.14
N LYS A 126 0.24 -12.64 6.10
CA LYS A 126 0.72 -13.50 7.19
C LYS A 126 2.23 -13.33 7.39
N GLN A 127 3.03 -13.29 6.31
CA GLN A 127 4.47 -13.05 6.41
C GLN A 127 4.78 -11.68 7.02
N ILE A 128 4.05 -10.64 6.62
CA ILE A 128 4.21 -9.29 7.18
C ILE A 128 3.95 -9.29 8.68
N ARG A 129 2.84 -9.87 9.14
CA ARG A 129 2.50 -9.94 10.58
C ARG A 129 3.50 -10.74 11.42
N LEU A 130 4.13 -11.75 10.84
CA LEU A 130 5.17 -12.54 11.52
C LEU A 130 6.53 -11.82 11.49
N GLY A 131 6.76 -10.97 10.50
CA GLY A 131 8.02 -10.28 10.27
C GLY A 131 8.12 -8.92 10.95
N ALA A 132 7.01 -8.21 11.13
CA ALA A 132 6.95 -6.86 11.64
C ALA A 132 5.74 -6.64 12.55
N ASP A 133 5.87 -5.72 13.50
CA ASP A 133 4.75 -5.22 14.28
C ASP A 133 3.98 -4.19 13.46
N ALA A 134 2.72 -4.51 13.13
CA ALA A 134 1.89 -3.71 12.24
C ALA A 134 0.47 -3.57 12.77
N GLY A 135 0.02 -2.33 12.90
CA GLY A 135 -1.31 -1.98 13.39
C GLY A 135 -2.43 -2.36 12.43
N LYS A 136 -2.55 -1.67 11.30
CA LYS A 136 -3.66 -1.87 10.36
C LYS A 136 -3.13 -2.22 8.97
N ILE A 137 -3.84 -3.06 8.24
CA ILE A 137 -3.51 -3.39 6.85
C ILE A 137 -4.62 -2.85 5.95
N LEU A 138 -4.27 -2.01 4.99
CA LEU A 138 -5.21 -1.48 4.01
C LEU A 138 -4.90 -2.10 2.65
N VAL A 139 -5.92 -2.69 2.04
CA VAL A 139 -5.81 -3.37 0.73
C VAL A 139 -6.57 -2.56 -0.31
N ALA A 140 -5.84 -1.91 -1.22
CA ALA A 140 -6.43 -1.18 -2.33
C ALA A 140 -7.01 -2.14 -3.37
N ARG A 141 -8.06 -1.69 -4.08
CA ARG A 141 -8.50 -2.36 -5.32
C ARG A 141 -7.67 -1.83 -6.47
N HIS A 142 -7.04 -2.71 -7.21
CA HIS A 142 -6.25 -2.39 -8.39
C HIS A 142 -6.21 -3.63 -9.29
N SER A 143 -7.22 -3.76 -10.15
CA SER A 143 -7.41 -4.94 -10.98
C SER A 143 -7.04 -4.72 -12.44
N GLY A 144 -6.81 -3.47 -12.83
CA GLY A 144 -6.71 -3.07 -14.22
C GLY A 144 -5.51 -2.22 -14.61
N CYS A 145 -5.22 -2.23 -15.90
CA CYS A 145 -4.23 -1.38 -16.57
C CYS A 145 -4.55 -1.36 -18.07
N GLY A 146 -4.28 -0.25 -18.75
CA GLY A 146 -4.59 -0.08 -20.18
C GLY A 146 -6.10 0.11 -20.42
N GLY A 147 -6.81 0.70 -19.46
CA GLY A 147 -8.25 0.97 -19.56
C GLY A 147 -9.16 -0.26 -19.39
N GLN A 148 -8.61 -1.40 -18.97
CA GLN A 148 -9.35 -2.63 -18.73
C GLN A 148 -9.19 -3.08 -17.28
N ASN A 149 -10.30 -3.17 -16.56
CA ASN A 149 -10.37 -3.69 -15.19
C ASN A 149 -10.81 -5.15 -15.20
N ASP A 150 -10.48 -5.87 -14.14
CA ASP A 150 -10.89 -7.26 -13.91
C ASP A 150 -11.90 -7.31 -12.77
N PRO A 151 -13.21 -7.47 -13.06
CA PRO A 151 -14.25 -7.48 -12.04
C PRO A 151 -14.07 -8.61 -11.01
N ALA A 152 -13.55 -9.77 -11.42
CA ALA A 152 -13.37 -10.90 -10.52
C ALA A 152 -12.24 -10.63 -9.53
N LEU A 153 -11.11 -10.08 -10.02
CA LEU A 153 -10.00 -9.68 -9.16
C LEU A 153 -10.35 -8.49 -8.26
N TRP A 154 -11.06 -7.48 -8.79
CA TRP A 154 -11.56 -6.35 -8.00
C TRP A 154 -12.48 -6.81 -6.86
N HIS A 155 -13.40 -7.75 -7.15
CA HIS A 155 -14.29 -8.31 -6.15
C HIS A 155 -13.50 -9.11 -5.10
N ALA A 156 -12.55 -9.92 -5.52
CA ALA A 156 -11.66 -10.65 -4.62
C ALA A 156 -10.87 -9.73 -3.68
N GLN A 157 -10.31 -8.63 -4.18
CA GLN A 157 -9.62 -7.63 -3.35
C GLN A 157 -10.57 -6.96 -2.36
N THR A 158 -11.79 -6.62 -2.82
CA THR A 158 -12.82 -5.99 -1.99
C THR A 158 -13.26 -6.89 -0.84
N GLU A 159 -13.62 -8.14 -1.12
CA GLU A 159 -14.07 -9.09 -0.11
C GLU A 159 -12.95 -9.43 0.88
N PHE A 160 -11.72 -9.60 0.39
CA PHE A 160 -10.57 -9.85 1.25
C PHE A 160 -10.32 -8.70 2.23
N ALA A 161 -10.51 -7.45 1.78
CA ALA A 161 -10.25 -6.26 2.58
C ALA A 161 -11.32 -6.00 3.66
N ARG A 162 -12.47 -6.67 3.61
CA ARG A 162 -13.59 -6.50 4.57
C ARG A 162 -13.41 -7.39 5.80
N ASN A 163 -12.27 -7.28 6.49
CA ASN A 163 -11.98 -8.12 7.66
C ASN A 163 -11.40 -7.31 8.82
N ALA A 164 -12.24 -6.46 9.39
CA ALA A 164 -11.86 -5.50 10.41
C ALA A 164 -11.49 -6.15 11.76
N HIS A 165 -12.03 -7.33 12.08
CA HIS A 165 -11.61 -8.11 13.25
C HIS A 165 -10.15 -8.57 13.15
N LEU A 166 -9.67 -8.83 11.93
CA LEU A 166 -8.26 -9.05 11.68
C LEU A 166 -7.49 -7.75 11.47
N ARG A 167 -8.07 -6.56 11.67
CA ARG A 167 -7.45 -5.25 11.37
C ARG A 167 -7.05 -5.10 9.90
N ILE A 168 -7.80 -5.74 8.99
CA ILE A 168 -7.70 -5.56 7.55
C ILE A 168 -8.86 -4.70 7.10
N PHE A 169 -8.56 -3.64 6.36
CA PHE A 169 -9.52 -2.64 5.93
C PHE A 169 -9.43 -2.39 4.43
N PRO A 170 -10.52 -1.94 3.78
CA PRO A 170 -10.46 -1.45 2.41
C PRO A 170 -9.52 -0.26 2.29
N GLY A 171 -8.56 -0.34 1.37
CA GLY A 171 -7.78 0.80 0.88
C GLY A 171 -8.56 1.64 -0.14
N PRO A 172 -7.92 2.50 -0.94
CA PRO A 172 -8.58 3.20 -2.03
C PRO A 172 -8.96 2.27 -3.18
N ASP A 173 -9.91 2.74 -4.00
CA ASP A 173 -10.19 2.16 -5.31
C ASP A 173 -9.30 2.83 -6.37
N ALA A 174 -8.25 2.14 -6.81
CA ALA A 174 -7.41 2.63 -7.89
C ALA A 174 -8.11 2.51 -9.25
N ASP A 175 -8.97 1.52 -9.43
CA ASP A 175 -9.70 1.31 -10.69
C ASP A 175 -10.73 2.42 -10.95
N ALA A 176 -11.25 3.04 -9.88
CA ALA A 176 -12.11 4.21 -9.97
C ALA A 176 -11.36 5.53 -10.26
N VAL A 177 -10.02 5.51 -10.32
CA VAL A 177 -9.24 6.65 -10.81
C VAL A 177 -9.18 6.58 -12.33
N GLY A 178 -10.01 7.42 -12.95
CA GLY A 178 -10.26 7.43 -14.39
C GLY A 178 -9.01 7.64 -15.24
N SER A 179 -9.13 7.32 -16.54
CA SER A 179 -8.02 7.36 -17.50
C SER A 179 -7.40 8.74 -17.67
N THR A 180 -8.14 9.83 -17.42
CA THR A 180 -7.62 11.22 -17.47
C THR A 180 -6.55 11.50 -16.41
N PHE A 181 -6.46 10.67 -15.38
CA PHE A 181 -5.45 10.74 -14.33
C PHE A 181 -4.26 9.83 -14.62
N ARG A 182 -4.19 9.21 -15.81
CA ARG A 182 -3.22 8.17 -16.14
C ARG A 182 -2.57 8.34 -17.51
N SER A 183 -1.27 8.05 -17.59
CA SER A 183 -0.60 7.78 -18.87
C SER A 183 -0.93 6.37 -19.33
N GLU A 184 -1.07 6.20 -20.64
CA GLU A 184 -1.29 4.88 -21.27
C GLU A 184 -2.48 4.11 -20.66
N SER A 185 -3.43 4.85 -20.07
CA SER A 185 -4.55 4.31 -19.28
C SER A 185 -4.12 3.34 -18.17
N CYS A 186 -2.92 3.51 -17.62
CA CYS A 186 -2.34 2.58 -16.68
C CYS A 186 -1.60 3.27 -15.53
N HIS A 187 -0.54 4.04 -15.80
CA HIS A 187 0.24 4.64 -14.72
C HIS A 187 -0.31 6.01 -14.34
N LEU A 188 -0.19 6.40 -13.07
CA LEU A 188 -0.71 7.69 -12.62
C LEU A 188 0.11 8.84 -13.21
N GLU A 189 -0.57 9.89 -13.67
CA GLU A 189 0.03 11.20 -13.92
C GLU A 189 0.17 11.99 -12.62
N ALA A 190 0.82 13.16 -12.65
CA ALA A 190 0.99 14.00 -11.45
C ALA A 190 -0.34 14.27 -10.71
N VAL A 191 -1.38 14.62 -11.46
CA VAL A 191 -2.74 14.80 -10.91
C VAL A 191 -3.34 13.50 -10.37
N GLY A 192 -2.98 12.35 -10.96
CA GLY A 192 -3.40 11.02 -10.49
C GLY A 192 -2.69 10.58 -9.22
N GLN A 193 -1.41 10.92 -9.06
CA GLN A 193 -0.65 10.71 -7.82
C GLN A 193 -1.30 11.47 -6.67
N GLU A 194 -1.67 12.74 -6.88
CA GLU A 194 -2.37 13.57 -5.90
C GLU A 194 -3.76 13.01 -5.54
N GLU A 195 -4.53 12.60 -6.55
CA GLU A 195 -5.87 12.03 -6.33
C GLU A 195 -5.78 10.70 -5.57
N MET A 196 -4.85 9.82 -5.93
CA MET A 196 -4.65 8.57 -5.20
C MET A 196 -4.14 8.81 -3.77
N ALA A 197 -3.25 9.78 -3.57
CA ALA A 197 -2.80 10.16 -2.23
C ALA A 197 -3.97 10.69 -1.37
N ARG A 198 -4.87 11.50 -1.94
CA ARG A 198 -6.10 11.95 -1.28
C ARG A 198 -6.97 10.76 -0.87
N ARG A 199 -7.22 9.80 -1.77
CA ARG A 199 -8.02 8.60 -1.49
C ARG A 199 -7.40 7.69 -0.44
N TRP A 200 -6.07 7.64 -0.38
CA TRP A 200 -5.37 6.92 0.69
C TRP A 200 -5.61 7.55 2.06
N VAL A 201 -5.60 8.88 2.18
CA VAL A 201 -5.97 9.56 3.44
C VAL A 201 -7.40 9.21 3.85
N GLU A 202 -8.36 9.25 2.90
CA GLU A 202 -9.75 8.88 3.19
C GLU A 202 -9.88 7.42 3.66
N ALA A 203 -9.13 6.50 3.05
CA ALA A 203 -9.14 5.10 3.46
C ALA A 203 -8.52 4.89 4.86
N ILE A 204 -7.47 5.65 5.20
CA ILE A 204 -6.87 5.65 6.53
C ILE A 204 -7.86 6.17 7.56
N ASP A 205 -8.52 7.32 7.30
CA ASP A 205 -9.58 7.88 8.15
C ASP A 205 -10.71 6.87 8.39
N ALA A 206 -11.14 6.16 7.34
CA ALA A 206 -12.18 5.15 7.45
C ALA A 206 -11.73 3.94 8.30
N ALA A 207 -10.48 3.49 8.11
CA ALA A 207 -9.91 2.39 8.88
C ALA A 207 -9.75 2.74 10.36
N ASP A 208 -9.35 3.97 10.70
CA ASP A 208 -9.30 4.47 12.07
C ASP A 208 -10.67 4.40 12.75
N LYS A 209 -11.69 5.00 12.11
CA LYS A 209 -13.06 5.01 12.64
C LYS A 209 -13.61 3.61 12.84
N ALA A 210 -13.38 2.71 11.88
CA ALA A 210 -13.82 1.32 11.97
C ALA A 210 -13.09 0.56 13.09
N SER A 211 -11.78 0.78 13.25
CA SER A 211 -11.00 0.18 14.34
C SER A 211 -11.48 0.66 15.72
N ASP A 212 -11.80 1.94 15.86
CA ASP A 212 -12.32 2.50 17.11
C ASP A 212 -13.71 1.96 17.47
N ALA A 213 -14.58 1.76 16.47
CA ALA A 213 -15.90 1.16 16.67
C ALA A 213 -15.77 -0.26 17.25
N ILE A 214 -14.91 -1.10 16.65
CA ILE A 214 -14.69 -2.49 17.09
C ILE A 214 -14.10 -2.54 18.51
N ARG A 215 -13.15 -1.63 18.81
CA ARG A 215 -12.58 -1.54 20.16
C ARG A 215 -13.64 -1.20 21.20
N LYS A 216 -14.56 -0.26 20.89
CA LYS A 216 -15.68 0.09 21.78
C LYS A 216 -16.64 -1.07 21.97
N GLU A 217 -17.03 -1.76 20.90
CA GLU A 217 -17.88 -2.95 20.98
C GLU A 217 -17.23 -4.03 21.85
N THR A 218 -15.94 -4.29 21.68
CA THR A 218 -15.23 -5.30 22.48
C THR A 218 -15.25 -4.95 23.97
N LEU A 219 -15.07 -3.68 24.34
CA LEU A 219 -15.12 -3.22 25.74
C LEU A 219 -16.51 -3.34 26.38
N LEU A 220 -17.60 -3.28 25.60
CA LEU A 220 -18.97 -3.44 26.09
C LEU A 220 -19.28 -4.89 26.52
N TYR A 221 -18.50 -5.88 26.09
CA TYR A 221 -18.68 -7.29 26.48
C TYR A 221 -17.89 -7.68 27.75
N TRP A 222 -17.17 -6.75 28.37
CA TRP A 222 -16.36 -6.98 29.57
C TRP A 222 -16.91 -6.29 30.83
N PHE A 223 -18.12 -5.73 30.76
CA PHE A 223 -18.89 -5.18 31.88
C PHE A 223 -20.32 -5.73 31.86
#